data_AF-A0A662VM15-F1
#
_entry.id   AF-A0A662VM15-F1
#
_cell.length_a   1.000
_cell.length_b   1.000
_cell.length_c   1.000
_cell.angle_alpha   90.00
_cell.angle_beta   90.00
_cell.angle_gamma   90.00
#
_symmetry.space_group_name_H-M   'P 1'
#
loop_
_entity.id
_entity.type
_entity.pdbx_description
1 polymer ?
#
loop_
_entity_poly.entity_id
_entity_poly.type
_entity_poly.pdbx_seq_one_letter_code
_entity_poly.pdbx_strand_id
1 'polypeptide(L)'
;MRLGDVLVNLLKEKCVERIYTPIRLESRNPIQQIAVHVANGKANICKAERETRFSYTLDGRFVENVADAFAGKCDENVILDGKELVREAERGGFPYVIVDCSFFDLHSEKERSRLKVQLKAILGVIRDFMWDAKLVITGKGMSSITSNLSSNTIFYSNTAEFIKENSIKNIILLDPNAEKVFTGEKAECYIIGGIVDKSGNKKGLTGRIGDMLEKEGIEFESMRIELRGDVVGVPDRINAVAEIVLLSVLDGLAIEEAIKKVQSPLVARWRLKKELPKISKRVDGRKVFRFVKKSDFKRFDWLNVTFKDFLEVCRQLDFLVLSDNLSAEIEKLDFDPVKKRYIFR
;
A
#
# COMPACT_ATOMS: atom_id res chain seq x y z
N MET A 1 -6.54 10.56 -8.05
CA MET A 1 -7.60 11.32 -7.38
C MET A 1 -7.98 10.59 -6.12
N ARG A 2 -7.89 11.29 -4.99
CA ARG A 2 -8.29 10.83 -3.65
C ARG A 2 -9.57 11.53 -3.22
N LEU A 3 -10.19 11.07 -2.13
CA LEU A 3 -11.43 11.65 -1.61
C LEU A 3 -11.29 13.15 -1.27
N GLY A 4 -10.13 13.56 -0.77
CA GLY A 4 -9.81 14.96 -0.53
C GLY A 4 -9.86 15.81 -1.80
N ASP A 5 -9.43 15.27 -2.94
CA ASP A 5 -9.51 15.97 -4.23
C ASP A 5 -10.97 16.15 -4.67
N VAL A 6 -11.82 15.15 -4.44
CA VAL A 6 -13.26 15.23 -4.70
C VAL A 6 -13.90 16.32 -3.85
N LEU A 7 -13.58 16.36 -2.55
CA LEU A 7 -14.03 17.42 -1.66
C LEU A 7 -13.57 18.80 -2.16
N VAL A 8 -12.30 18.95 -2.54
CA VAL A 8 -11.77 20.23 -3.06
C VAL A 8 -12.54 20.70 -4.28
N ASN A 9 -12.86 19.81 -5.22
CA ASN A 9 -13.61 20.17 -6.42
C ASN A 9 -15.03 20.66 -6.06
N LEU A 10 -15.73 19.92 -5.20
CA LEU A 10 -17.06 20.31 -4.72
C LEU A 10 -17.06 21.63 -3.95
N LEU A 11 -16.03 21.90 -3.15
CA LEU A 11 -15.89 23.16 -2.43
C LEU A 11 -15.66 24.34 -3.38
N LYS A 12 -14.82 24.16 -4.41
CA LYS A 12 -14.60 25.17 -5.45
C LYS A 12 -15.87 25.51 -6.23
N GLU A 13 -16.65 24.49 -6.59
CA GLU A 13 -17.96 24.69 -7.25
C GLU A 13 -18.93 25.52 -6.39
N LYS A 14 -18.77 25.45 -5.07
CA LYS A 14 -19.58 26.19 -4.09
C LYS A 14 -18.89 27.47 -3.62
N CYS A 15 -17.86 27.95 -4.32
CA CYS A 15 -17.09 29.16 -4.02
C CYS A 15 -16.48 29.19 -2.61
N VAL A 16 -16.09 28.04 -2.08
CA VAL A 16 -15.36 27.91 -0.82
C VAL A 16 -13.87 27.80 -1.12
N GLU A 17 -13.05 28.70 -0.57
CA GLU A 17 -11.58 28.66 -0.71
C GLU A 17 -10.89 28.21 0.57
N ARG A 18 -11.56 28.41 1.71
CA ARG A 18 -11.02 28.19 3.05
C ARG A 18 -12.02 27.47 3.93
N ILE A 19 -11.52 26.49 4.65
CA ILE A 19 -12.32 25.65 5.54
C ILE A 19 -11.72 25.63 6.93
N TYR A 20 -12.55 25.90 7.93
CA TYR A 20 -12.20 25.72 9.34
C TYR A 20 -12.77 24.39 9.84
N THR A 21 -12.05 23.72 10.73
CA THR A 21 -12.58 22.57 11.46
C THR A 21 -12.07 22.55 12.90
N PRO A 22 -12.94 22.28 13.89
CA PRO A 22 -12.55 22.07 15.28
C PRO A 22 -12.19 20.59 15.53
N ILE A 23 -12.38 19.73 14.53
CA ILE A 23 -12.06 18.31 14.62
C ILE A 23 -10.54 18.20 14.74
N ARG A 24 -10.09 17.43 15.72
CA ARG A 24 -8.66 17.15 15.87
C ARG A 24 -8.18 16.33 14.68
N LEU A 25 -7.29 16.93 13.90
CA LEU A 25 -6.67 16.30 12.74
C LEU A 25 -5.37 15.60 13.20
N GLU A 26 -5.19 14.36 12.77
CA GLU A 26 -4.04 13.49 13.13
C GLU A 26 -3.09 13.25 11.95
N SER A 27 -3.52 13.54 10.71
CA SER A 27 -2.74 13.32 9.49
C SER A 27 -2.11 14.61 8.99
N ARG A 28 -1.08 14.45 8.16
CA ARG A 28 -0.41 15.55 7.45
C ARG A 28 -1.28 16.15 6.35
N ASN A 29 -2.32 15.45 5.88
CA ASN A 29 -3.25 15.97 4.89
C ASN A 29 -4.60 16.31 5.56
N PRO A 30 -4.79 17.56 6.00
CA PRO A 30 -5.99 17.95 6.73
C PRO A 30 -7.26 17.86 5.87
N ILE A 31 -7.17 18.17 4.57
CA ILE A 31 -8.31 18.14 3.65
C ILE A 31 -8.80 16.71 3.41
N GLN A 32 -7.88 15.76 3.23
CA GLN A 32 -8.24 14.34 3.14
C GLN A 32 -8.97 13.88 4.42
N GLN A 33 -8.49 14.29 5.61
CA GLN A 33 -9.16 13.91 6.85
C GLN A 33 -10.54 14.52 7.01
N ILE A 34 -10.71 15.81 6.68
CA ILE A 34 -12.03 16.45 6.67
C ILE A 34 -12.96 15.67 5.74
N ALA A 35 -12.50 15.32 4.54
CA ALA A 35 -13.29 14.55 3.58
C ALA A 35 -13.69 13.17 4.14
N VAL A 36 -12.78 12.47 4.81
CA VAL A 36 -13.06 11.20 5.51
C VAL A 36 -14.11 11.38 6.61
N HIS A 37 -14.03 12.44 7.41
CA HIS A 37 -15.02 12.72 8.46
C HIS A 37 -16.40 12.99 7.86
N VAL A 38 -16.46 13.75 6.77
CA VAL A 38 -17.70 14.07 6.06
C VAL A 38 -18.32 12.83 5.41
N ALA A 39 -17.54 12.06 4.64
CA ALA A 39 -18.01 10.83 4.00
C ALA A 39 -18.49 9.77 5.00
N ASN A 40 -17.90 9.75 6.21
CA ASN A 40 -18.32 8.86 7.29
C ASN A 40 -19.52 9.37 8.10
N GLY A 41 -20.12 10.51 7.73
CA GLY A 41 -21.26 11.10 8.45
C GLY A 41 -20.92 11.66 9.83
N LYS A 42 -19.62 11.90 10.12
CA LYS A 42 -19.16 12.48 11.39
C LYS A 42 -19.18 14.01 11.38
N ALA A 43 -19.27 14.61 10.19
CA ALA A 43 -19.33 16.04 9.97
C ALA A 43 -20.09 16.36 8.68
N ASN A 44 -20.60 17.58 8.59
CA ASN A 44 -21.05 18.21 7.35
C ASN A 44 -20.16 19.43 7.07
N ILE A 45 -20.22 19.95 5.85
CA ILE A 45 -19.68 21.27 5.52
C ILE A 45 -20.82 22.27 5.56
N CYS A 46 -20.69 23.29 6.41
CA CYS A 46 -21.67 24.36 6.55
C CYS A 46 -21.01 25.72 6.33
N LYS A 47 -21.84 26.75 6.13
CA LYS A 47 -21.34 28.13 6.04
C LYS A 47 -20.63 28.52 7.33
N ALA A 48 -19.44 29.11 7.22
CA ALA A 48 -18.71 29.55 8.41
C ALA A 48 -19.40 30.75 9.08
N GLU A 49 -19.39 30.76 10.40
CA GLU A 49 -19.71 31.96 11.19
C GLU A 49 -18.52 32.92 11.17
N ARG A 50 -18.80 34.22 11.18
CA ARG A 50 -17.83 35.31 10.92
C ARG A 50 -16.68 35.42 11.93
N GLU A 51 -16.67 34.62 13.01
CA GLU A 51 -15.70 34.73 14.11
C GLU A 51 -14.47 33.82 14.00
N THR A 52 -14.38 32.97 12.96
CA THR A 52 -13.22 32.10 12.79
C THR A 52 -11.97 32.92 12.42
N ARG A 53 -10.91 32.83 13.22
CA ARG A 53 -9.63 33.55 12.98
C ARG A 53 -8.58 32.72 12.24
N PHE A 54 -8.86 31.44 12.03
CA PHE A 54 -7.94 30.49 11.44
C PHE A 54 -8.68 29.48 10.59
N SER A 55 -8.02 29.03 9.52
CA SER A 55 -8.59 28.11 8.54
C SER A 55 -7.49 27.32 7.81
N TYR A 56 -7.92 26.36 7.01
CA TYR A 56 -7.09 25.67 6.05
C TYR A 56 -7.47 26.11 4.64
N THR A 57 -6.48 26.42 3.82
CA THR A 57 -6.66 26.51 2.37
C THR A 57 -6.96 25.12 1.79
N LEU A 58 -7.57 25.06 0.59
CA LEU A 58 -7.91 23.78 -0.05
C LEU A 58 -6.71 22.88 -0.42
N ASP A 59 -5.49 23.40 -0.39
CA ASP A 59 -4.25 22.60 -0.51
C ASP A 59 -3.70 22.13 0.85
N GLY A 60 -4.41 22.43 1.93
CA GLY A 60 -4.13 21.94 3.29
C GLY A 60 -3.17 22.79 4.12
N ARG A 61 -2.85 24.03 3.70
CA ARG A 61 -2.02 24.94 4.51
C ARG A 61 -2.86 25.65 5.57
N PHE A 62 -2.34 25.71 6.79
CA PHE A 62 -2.94 26.48 7.87
C PHE A 62 -2.67 27.98 7.68
N VAL A 63 -3.69 28.81 7.85
CA VAL A 63 -3.62 30.27 7.67
C VAL A 63 -4.45 31.02 8.72
N GLU A 64 -4.03 32.23 9.10
CA GLU A 64 -4.74 33.13 10.01
C GLU A 64 -5.75 34.02 9.27
N ASN A 65 -6.68 33.37 8.58
CA ASN A 65 -7.74 34.02 7.82
C ASN A 65 -9.10 33.41 8.15
N VAL A 66 -10.14 34.20 7.99
CA VAL A 66 -11.54 33.76 8.15
C VAL A 66 -11.86 32.65 7.16
N ALA A 67 -12.56 31.62 7.64
CA ALA A 67 -13.02 30.54 6.78
C ALA A 67 -14.28 30.94 6.00
N ASP A 68 -14.45 30.40 4.80
CA ASP A 68 -15.70 30.51 4.05
C ASP A 68 -16.69 29.43 4.51
N ALA A 69 -16.16 28.27 4.91
CA ALA A 69 -16.92 27.11 5.38
C ALA A 69 -16.35 26.50 6.67
N PHE A 70 -17.19 25.75 7.35
CA PHE A 70 -16.90 25.02 8.58
C PHE A 70 -17.20 23.54 8.41
N ALA A 71 -16.24 22.67 8.74
CA ALA A 71 -16.43 21.22 8.83
C ALA A 71 -16.64 20.79 10.28
N GLY A 72 -17.86 20.38 10.60
CA GLY A 72 -18.22 19.88 11.93
C GLY A 72 -19.64 19.34 11.97
N LYS A 73 -20.17 19.11 13.18
CA LYS A 73 -21.60 18.78 13.34
C LYS A 73 -22.41 20.06 13.15
N CYS A 74 -23.22 20.10 12.12
CA CYS A 74 -24.11 21.21 11.81
C CYS A 74 -25.29 20.69 10.98
N ASP A 75 -26.49 21.15 11.33
CA ASP A 75 -27.74 20.79 10.67
C ASP A 75 -28.36 21.99 9.91
N GLU A 76 -27.90 23.20 10.19
CA GLU A 76 -28.31 24.44 9.52
C GLU A 76 -27.23 24.93 8.55
N ASN A 77 -27.64 25.59 7.46
CA ASN A 77 -26.75 26.18 6.46
C ASN A 77 -25.74 25.18 5.86
N VAL A 78 -26.16 23.94 5.67
CA VAL A 78 -25.37 22.87 5.04
C VAL A 78 -25.08 23.23 3.59
N ILE A 79 -23.79 23.28 3.26
CA ILE A 79 -23.26 23.54 1.91
C ILE A 79 -23.02 22.21 1.19
N LEU A 80 -22.48 21.22 1.90
CA LEU A 80 -22.16 19.89 1.39
C LEU A 80 -22.32 18.87 2.54
N ASP A 81 -23.10 17.83 2.31
CA ASP A 81 -23.23 16.71 3.24
C ASP A 81 -22.39 15.49 2.82
N GLY A 82 -22.32 14.49 3.71
CA GLY A 82 -21.61 13.25 3.43
C GLY A 82 -22.16 12.46 2.25
N LYS A 83 -23.47 12.52 1.97
CA LYS A 83 -24.11 11.76 0.90
C LYS A 83 -23.73 12.33 -0.47
N GLU A 84 -23.72 13.65 -0.61
CA GLU A 84 -23.30 14.34 -1.82
C GLU A 84 -21.83 14.04 -2.13
N LEU A 85 -20.94 14.12 -1.13
CA LEU A 85 -19.52 13.78 -1.30
C LEU A 85 -19.32 12.32 -1.73
N VAL A 86 -19.98 11.37 -1.05
CA VAL A 86 -19.87 9.94 -1.37
C VAL A 86 -20.40 9.66 -2.78
N ARG A 87 -21.53 10.26 -3.16
CA ARG A 87 -22.11 10.08 -4.50
C ARG A 87 -21.17 10.54 -5.61
N GLU A 88 -20.52 11.69 -5.46
CA GLU A 88 -19.52 12.14 -6.46
C GLU A 88 -18.25 11.28 -6.44
N ALA A 89 -17.80 10.84 -5.26
CA ALA A 89 -16.67 9.92 -5.19
C ALA A 89 -16.98 8.58 -5.87
N GLU A 90 -18.20 8.05 -5.72
CA GLU A 90 -18.64 6.83 -6.40
C GLU A 90 -18.71 6.99 -7.92
N ARG A 91 -19.18 8.13 -8.42
CA ARG A 91 -19.11 8.47 -9.85
C ARG A 91 -17.66 8.54 -10.37
N GLY A 92 -16.72 8.89 -9.49
CA GLY A 92 -15.28 8.85 -9.77
C GLY A 92 -14.69 7.44 -9.88
N GLY A 93 -15.46 6.38 -9.60
CA GLY A 93 -15.02 4.99 -9.76
C GLY A 93 -14.09 4.51 -8.64
N PHE A 94 -14.30 4.97 -7.40
CA PHE A 94 -13.49 4.55 -6.26
C PHE A 94 -13.69 3.06 -5.94
N PRO A 95 -12.62 2.25 -5.93
CA PRO A 95 -12.71 0.80 -5.81
C PRO A 95 -12.98 0.34 -4.37
N TYR A 96 -13.56 -0.85 -4.24
CA TYR A 96 -13.53 -1.59 -2.98
C TYR A 96 -12.19 -2.29 -2.78
N VAL A 97 -11.77 -2.39 -1.52
CA VAL A 97 -10.67 -3.25 -1.10
C VAL A 97 -11.23 -4.29 -0.13
N ILE A 98 -11.24 -5.55 -0.57
CA ILE A 98 -11.69 -6.69 0.23
C ILE A 98 -10.48 -7.35 0.88
N VAL A 99 -10.56 -7.58 2.18
CA VAL A 99 -9.63 -8.46 2.90
C VAL A 99 -10.34 -9.77 3.22
N ASP A 100 -10.00 -10.83 2.49
CA ASP A 100 -10.62 -12.13 2.65
C ASP A 100 -9.95 -12.94 3.75
N CYS A 101 -10.66 -13.09 4.87
CA CYS A 101 -10.20 -13.83 6.04
C CYS A 101 -10.87 -15.21 6.15
N SER A 102 -11.29 -15.83 5.05
CA SER A 102 -11.93 -17.16 5.05
C SER A 102 -11.06 -18.25 5.70
N PHE A 103 -9.74 -18.08 5.70
CA PHE A 103 -8.77 -18.97 6.34
C PHE A 103 -8.31 -18.49 7.73
N PHE A 104 -9.06 -17.61 8.39
CA PHE A 104 -8.72 -17.10 9.72
C PHE A 104 -8.41 -18.21 10.72
N ASP A 105 -9.19 -19.30 10.71
CA ASP A 105 -9.05 -20.39 11.67
C ASP A 105 -7.76 -21.21 11.50
N LEU A 106 -7.13 -21.18 10.31
CA LEU A 106 -5.85 -21.85 10.04
C LEU A 106 -4.64 -21.10 10.61
N HIS A 107 -4.84 -19.91 11.15
CA HIS A 107 -3.80 -19.14 11.81
C HIS A 107 -3.57 -19.63 13.24
N SER A 108 -2.30 -19.73 13.63
CA SER A 108 -1.89 -19.77 15.04
C SER A 108 -2.31 -18.48 15.74
N GLU A 109 -2.38 -18.50 17.08
CA GLU A 109 -2.75 -17.31 17.87
C GLU A 109 -1.86 -16.10 17.57
N LYS A 110 -0.55 -16.33 17.40
CA LYS A 110 0.41 -15.28 17.06
C LYS A 110 0.12 -14.66 15.69
N GLU A 111 -0.25 -15.47 14.70
CA GLU A 111 -0.62 -14.99 13.39
C GLU A 111 -1.98 -14.27 13.42
N ARG A 112 -2.97 -14.78 14.16
CA ARG A 112 -4.27 -14.10 14.36
C ARG A 112 -4.08 -12.71 14.98
N SER A 113 -3.23 -12.59 15.99
CA SER A 113 -2.90 -11.30 16.62
C SER A 113 -2.28 -10.32 15.62
N ARG A 114 -1.33 -10.80 14.80
CA ARG A 114 -0.72 -9.99 13.73
C ARG A 114 -1.73 -9.58 12.65
N LEU A 115 -2.64 -10.47 12.27
CA LEU A 115 -3.70 -10.18 11.32
C LEU A 115 -4.63 -9.07 11.85
N LYS A 116 -5.05 -9.14 13.13
CA LYS A 116 -5.85 -8.06 13.76
C LYS A 116 -5.15 -6.69 13.69
N VAL A 117 -3.84 -6.65 13.90
CA VAL A 117 -3.06 -5.40 13.77
C VAL A 117 -3.05 -4.91 12.32
N GLN A 118 -2.89 -5.81 11.34
CA GLN A 118 -2.94 -5.45 9.92
C GLN A 118 -4.32 -4.96 9.47
N LEU A 119 -5.40 -5.56 9.97
CA LEU A 119 -6.77 -5.11 9.71
C LEU A 119 -7.04 -3.69 10.25
N LYS A 120 -6.47 -3.35 11.41
CA LYS A 120 -6.51 -1.96 11.90
C LYS A 120 -5.68 -1.02 11.02
N ALA A 121 -4.50 -1.45 10.61
CA ALA A 121 -3.59 -0.64 9.81
C ALA A 121 -4.15 -0.34 8.41
N ILE A 122 -4.83 -1.32 7.77
CA ILE A 122 -5.42 -1.09 6.44
C ILE A 122 -6.52 -0.06 6.47
N LEU A 123 -7.31 0.07 7.54
CA LEU A 123 -8.29 1.14 7.65
C LEU A 123 -7.65 2.53 7.61
N GLY A 124 -6.47 2.69 8.22
CA GLY A 124 -5.67 3.91 8.09
C GLY A 124 -5.27 4.18 6.65
N VAL A 125 -4.74 3.17 5.96
CA VAL A 125 -4.41 3.26 4.53
C VAL A 125 -5.65 3.65 3.71
N ILE A 126 -6.80 3.02 3.92
CA ILE A 126 -8.02 3.34 3.18
C ILE A 126 -8.43 4.80 3.41
N ARG A 127 -8.31 5.33 4.63
CA ARG A 127 -8.60 6.74 4.94
C ARG A 127 -7.60 7.73 4.33
N ASP A 128 -6.39 7.32 3.98
CA ASP A 128 -5.44 8.18 3.28
C ASP A 128 -5.82 8.41 1.80
N PHE A 129 -6.71 7.60 1.24
CA PHE A 129 -7.14 7.68 -0.16
C PHE A 129 -8.66 7.88 -0.32
N MET A 130 -9.48 7.22 0.49
CA MET A 130 -10.92 7.00 0.32
C MET A 130 -11.66 7.21 1.67
N TRP A 131 -12.64 6.37 2.00
CA TRP A 131 -13.40 6.36 3.26
C TRP A 131 -13.69 4.93 3.72
N ASP A 132 -14.17 4.77 4.96
CA ASP A 132 -14.22 3.48 5.67
C ASP A 132 -15.06 2.42 4.96
N ALA A 133 -16.16 2.80 4.28
CA ALA A 133 -17.04 1.85 3.59
C ALA A 133 -16.42 1.26 2.32
N LYS A 134 -15.27 1.77 1.86
CA LYS A 134 -14.50 1.15 0.78
C LYS A 134 -13.59 0.01 1.26
N LEU A 135 -13.49 -0.21 2.57
CA LEU A 135 -12.90 -1.41 3.16
C LEU A 135 -13.99 -2.42 3.48
N VAL A 136 -13.83 -3.63 2.95
CA VAL A 136 -14.71 -4.76 3.21
C VAL A 136 -13.87 -5.87 3.81
N ILE A 137 -14.33 -6.45 4.92
CA ILE A 137 -13.66 -7.57 5.56
C ILE A 137 -14.60 -8.76 5.54
N THR A 138 -14.13 -9.87 4.97
CA THR A 138 -14.95 -11.07 4.79
C THR A 138 -14.39 -12.24 5.58
N GLY A 139 -15.26 -13.17 5.97
CA GLY A 139 -14.90 -14.38 6.70
C GLY A 139 -15.76 -14.58 7.95
N LYS A 140 -16.05 -15.84 8.27
CA LYS A 140 -16.89 -16.22 9.40
C LYS A 140 -16.33 -15.67 10.72
N GLY A 141 -17.19 -15.07 11.53
CA GLY A 141 -16.84 -14.52 12.85
C GLY A 141 -15.98 -13.24 12.83
N MET A 142 -15.65 -12.71 11.63
CA MET A 142 -14.82 -11.52 11.54
C MET A 142 -15.49 -10.28 12.13
N SER A 143 -16.80 -10.11 11.98
CA SER A 143 -17.54 -8.97 12.55
C SER A 143 -17.28 -8.77 14.05
N SER A 144 -17.24 -9.86 14.83
CA SER A 144 -16.92 -9.80 16.26
C SER A 144 -15.46 -9.41 16.53
N ILE A 145 -14.54 -9.90 15.70
CA ILE A 145 -13.08 -9.67 15.81
C ILE A 145 -12.71 -8.21 15.50
N THR A 146 -13.45 -7.59 14.59
CA THR A 146 -13.20 -6.24 14.07
C THR A 146 -14.24 -5.22 14.53
N SER A 147 -15.09 -5.57 15.49
CA SER A 147 -16.12 -4.70 16.07
C SER A 147 -15.62 -3.32 16.52
N ASN A 148 -14.34 -3.20 16.87
CA ASN A 148 -13.69 -1.96 17.30
C ASN A 148 -12.96 -1.18 16.17
N LEU A 149 -13.14 -1.52 14.88
CA LEU A 149 -12.47 -0.83 13.77
C LEU A 149 -13.13 0.51 13.45
N SER A 150 -14.37 0.45 12.98
CA SER A 150 -15.23 1.58 12.62
C SER A 150 -16.63 1.06 12.40
N SER A 151 -17.63 1.86 12.77
CA SER A 151 -19.04 1.55 12.49
C SER A 151 -19.37 1.51 10.99
N ASN A 152 -18.53 2.12 10.14
CA ASN A 152 -18.76 2.23 8.72
C ASN A 152 -17.97 1.20 7.89
N THR A 153 -17.15 0.36 8.52
CA THR A 153 -16.49 -0.75 7.83
C THR A 153 -17.52 -1.85 7.53
N ILE A 154 -17.46 -2.39 6.31
CA ILE A 154 -18.42 -3.40 5.84
C ILE A 154 -17.91 -4.80 6.20
N PHE A 155 -18.80 -5.64 6.70
CA PHE A 155 -18.51 -7.03 7.08
C PHE A 155 -19.45 -8.00 6.41
N TYR A 156 -18.89 -9.04 5.82
CA TYR A 156 -19.63 -10.15 5.22
C TYR A 156 -19.07 -11.48 5.71
N SER A 157 -19.91 -12.51 5.75
CA SER A 157 -19.42 -13.86 6.08
C SER A 157 -18.64 -14.47 4.92
N ASN A 158 -18.96 -14.07 3.68
CA ASN A 158 -18.40 -14.61 2.45
C ASN A 158 -18.12 -13.50 1.42
N THR A 159 -17.04 -13.63 0.66
CA THR A 159 -16.66 -12.64 -0.37
C THR A 159 -17.60 -12.64 -1.56
N ALA A 160 -18.04 -13.82 -2.03
CA ALA A 160 -18.94 -13.90 -3.17
C ALA A 160 -20.33 -13.29 -2.88
N GLU A 161 -20.79 -13.34 -1.64
CA GLU A 161 -22.05 -12.73 -1.19
C GLU A 161 -22.02 -11.21 -1.39
N PHE A 162 -20.98 -10.54 -0.86
CA PHE A 162 -20.78 -9.11 -1.05
C PHE A 162 -20.73 -8.72 -2.53
N ILE A 163 -19.96 -9.47 -3.33
CA ILE A 163 -19.80 -9.22 -4.76
C ILE A 163 -21.15 -9.30 -5.49
N LYS A 164 -21.94 -10.35 -5.25
CA LYS A 164 -23.25 -10.56 -5.89
C LYS A 164 -24.24 -9.48 -5.51
N GLU A 165 -24.36 -9.18 -4.21
CA GLU A 165 -25.30 -8.15 -3.71
C GLU A 165 -24.99 -6.76 -4.26
N ASN A 166 -23.72 -6.44 -4.42
CA ASN A 166 -23.27 -5.14 -4.94
C ASN A 166 -23.06 -5.14 -6.47
N SER A 167 -23.40 -6.24 -7.14
CA SER A 167 -23.28 -6.39 -8.61
C SER A 167 -21.90 -6.01 -9.16
N ILE A 168 -20.84 -6.33 -8.42
CA ILE A 168 -19.44 -6.01 -8.78
C ILE A 168 -18.98 -6.95 -9.89
N LYS A 169 -18.40 -6.41 -10.97
CA LYS A 169 -18.00 -7.20 -12.14
C LYS A 169 -16.50 -7.26 -12.34
N ASN A 170 -15.84 -6.10 -12.33
CA ASN A 170 -14.41 -6.02 -12.61
C ASN A 170 -13.61 -6.23 -11.32
N ILE A 171 -13.12 -7.45 -11.13
CA ILE A 171 -12.51 -7.91 -9.87
C ILE A 171 -11.09 -8.39 -10.13
N ILE A 172 -10.15 -7.93 -9.31
CA ILE A 172 -8.77 -8.42 -9.29
C ILE A 172 -8.49 -9.12 -7.96
N LEU A 173 -8.08 -10.38 -8.01
CA LEU A 173 -7.53 -11.13 -6.88
C LEU A 173 -6.01 -10.99 -6.87
N LEU A 174 -5.46 -10.48 -5.77
CA LEU A 174 -4.02 -10.32 -5.59
C LEU A 174 -3.43 -11.59 -4.96
N ASP A 175 -2.90 -12.46 -5.81
CA ASP A 175 -2.27 -13.72 -5.44
C ASP A 175 -0.78 -13.71 -5.82
N PRO A 176 0.17 -13.87 -4.88
CA PRO A 176 1.59 -13.91 -5.19
C PRO A 176 2.00 -15.04 -6.15
N ASN A 177 1.15 -16.06 -6.36
CA ASN A 177 1.41 -17.19 -7.25
C ASN A 177 0.68 -17.10 -8.60
N ALA A 178 -0.11 -16.04 -8.84
CA ALA A 178 -0.85 -15.88 -10.10
C ALA A 178 0.08 -15.78 -11.30
N GLU A 179 -0.37 -16.20 -12.49
CA GLU A 179 0.44 -16.13 -13.71
C GLU A 179 0.56 -14.71 -14.29
N LYS A 180 -0.51 -13.90 -14.21
CA LYS A 180 -0.52 -12.52 -14.70
C LYS A 180 0.15 -11.58 -13.70
N VAL A 181 0.82 -10.56 -14.21
CA VAL A 181 1.47 -9.52 -13.39
C VAL A 181 0.55 -8.31 -13.32
N PHE A 182 0.32 -7.79 -12.12
CA PHE A 182 -0.41 -6.54 -11.89
C PHE A 182 0.48 -5.35 -12.27
N THR A 183 0.02 -4.55 -13.21
CA THR A 183 0.72 -3.36 -13.73
C THR A 183 -0.02 -2.04 -13.43
N GLY A 184 -1.09 -2.08 -12.65
CA GLY A 184 -1.91 -0.92 -12.27
C GLY A 184 -3.28 -0.90 -12.94
N GLU A 185 -3.77 -2.06 -13.35
CA GLU A 185 -5.08 -2.27 -13.95
C GLU A 185 -6.17 -1.77 -13.00
N LYS A 186 -7.12 -1.00 -13.55
CA LYS A 186 -8.26 -0.52 -12.77
C LYS A 186 -9.33 -1.59 -12.67
N ALA A 187 -9.75 -1.85 -11.44
CA ALA A 187 -10.87 -2.71 -11.08
C ALA A 187 -11.87 -1.98 -10.18
N GLU A 188 -13.11 -2.47 -10.15
CA GLU A 188 -14.13 -2.04 -9.18
C GLU A 188 -13.80 -2.58 -7.77
N CYS A 189 -13.07 -3.69 -7.71
CA CYS A 189 -12.73 -4.37 -6.48
C CYS A 189 -11.37 -5.07 -6.55
N TYR A 190 -10.57 -4.91 -5.49
CA TYR A 190 -9.34 -5.66 -5.28
C TYR A 190 -9.47 -6.56 -4.06
N ILE A 191 -9.18 -7.85 -4.21
CA ILE A 191 -9.25 -8.85 -3.13
C ILE A 191 -7.83 -9.16 -2.67
N ILE A 192 -7.59 -9.03 -1.37
CA ILE A 192 -6.33 -9.37 -0.71
C ILE A 192 -6.60 -10.50 0.29
N GLY A 193 -5.82 -11.58 0.21
CA GLY A 193 -5.88 -12.66 1.19
C GLY A 193 -5.44 -12.21 2.59
N GLY A 194 -6.21 -12.56 3.61
CA GLY A 194 -5.91 -12.37 5.02
C GLY A 194 -4.88 -13.37 5.58
N ILE A 195 -4.11 -14.04 4.71
CA ILE A 195 -3.19 -15.13 5.06
C ILE A 195 -1.81 -14.90 4.45
N VAL A 196 -0.75 -15.36 5.13
CA VAL A 196 0.63 -15.19 4.69
C VAL A 196 1.13 -16.45 3.97
N ASP A 197 1.24 -16.38 2.65
CA ASP A 197 1.60 -17.50 1.76
C ASP A 197 3.12 -17.83 1.71
N LYS A 198 3.89 -17.52 2.76
CA LYS A 198 5.36 -17.55 2.69
C LYS A 198 6.07 -18.80 3.22
N SER A 199 5.40 -19.74 3.89
CA SER A 199 6.08 -20.94 4.42
C SER A 199 5.18 -22.11 4.79
N GLY A 200 5.65 -23.34 4.54
CA GLY A 200 5.05 -24.58 5.01
C GLY A 200 3.73 -24.94 4.33
N ASN A 201 2.80 -25.52 5.09
CA ASN A 201 1.51 -26.06 4.62
C ASN A 201 0.50 -24.98 4.16
N LYS A 202 0.89 -23.70 4.16
CA LYS A 202 0.03 -22.55 3.83
C LYS A 202 0.33 -21.97 2.45
N LYS A 203 1.25 -22.55 1.69
CA LYS A 203 1.56 -22.10 0.33
C LYS A 203 0.34 -22.32 -0.58
N GLY A 204 -0.07 -21.27 -1.30
CA GLY A 204 -1.17 -21.33 -2.27
C GLY A 204 -2.56 -21.22 -1.66
N LEU A 205 -2.71 -20.75 -0.42
CA LEU A 205 -4.03 -20.55 0.18
C LEU A 205 -4.75 -19.36 -0.44
N THR A 206 -4.03 -18.34 -0.95
CA THR A 206 -4.67 -17.25 -1.70
C THR A 206 -5.30 -17.76 -3.00
N GLY A 207 -4.65 -18.69 -3.71
CA GLY A 207 -5.25 -19.35 -4.88
C GLY A 207 -6.55 -20.10 -4.56
N ARG A 208 -6.68 -20.66 -3.36
CA ARG A 208 -7.94 -21.30 -2.91
C ARG A 208 -9.09 -20.31 -2.72
N ILE A 209 -8.81 -19.04 -2.48
CA ILE A 209 -9.84 -17.98 -2.50
C ILE A 209 -10.40 -17.88 -3.91
N GLY A 210 -9.52 -17.93 -4.93
CA GLY A 210 -9.91 -18.01 -6.34
C GLY A 210 -10.83 -19.20 -6.61
N ASP A 211 -10.43 -20.42 -6.22
CA ASP A 211 -11.27 -21.62 -6.39
C ASP A 211 -12.67 -21.49 -5.73
N MET A 212 -12.74 -20.81 -4.57
CA MET A 212 -14.01 -20.55 -3.88
C MET A 212 -14.89 -19.55 -4.64
N LEU A 213 -14.28 -18.51 -5.23
CA LEU A 213 -14.99 -17.54 -6.06
C LEU A 213 -15.51 -18.16 -7.35
N GLU A 214 -14.70 -18.98 -8.04
CA GLU A 214 -15.12 -19.68 -9.26
C GLU A 214 -16.30 -20.62 -9.02
N LYS A 215 -16.28 -21.38 -7.92
CA LYS A 215 -17.40 -22.25 -7.51
C LYS A 215 -18.70 -21.49 -7.28
N GLU A 216 -18.59 -20.25 -6.83
CA GLU A 216 -19.71 -19.34 -6.63
C GLU A 216 -20.14 -18.63 -7.92
N GLY A 217 -19.49 -18.91 -9.06
CA GLY A 217 -19.77 -18.28 -10.34
C GLY A 217 -19.29 -16.84 -10.45
N ILE A 218 -18.26 -16.46 -9.67
CA ILE A 218 -17.65 -15.14 -9.73
C ILE A 218 -16.49 -15.16 -10.73
N GLU A 219 -16.54 -14.27 -11.71
CA GLU A 219 -15.43 -14.02 -12.63
C GLU A 219 -14.46 -13.00 -12.01
N PHE A 220 -13.15 -13.25 -12.14
CA PHE A 220 -12.10 -12.36 -11.66
C PHE A 220 -10.80 -12.57 -12.43
N GLU A 221 -9.88 -11.62 -12.32
CA GLU A 221 -8.50 -11.79 -12.77
C GLU A 221 -7.57 -12.02 -11.58
N SER A 222 -6.86 -13.14 -11.58
CA SER A 222 -5.80 -13.39 -10.61
C SER A 222 -4.49 -12.76 -11.07
N MET A 223 -3.91 -11.88 -10.27
CA MET A 223 -2.69 -11.15 -10.61
C MET A 223 -1.69 -11.10 -9.45
N ARG A 224 -0.39 -11.17 -9.76
CA ARG A 224 0.70 -11.03 -8.79
C ARG A 224 1.39 -9.68 -8.93
N ILE A 225 1.80 -9.09 -7.81
CA ILE A 225 2.63 -7.87 -7.80
C ILE A 225 4.10 -8.29 -7.85
N GLU A 226 4.86 -7.72 -8.77
CA GLU A 226 6.29 -7.97 -8.91
C GLU A 226 7.11 -6.69 -8.79
N LEU A 227 8.34 -6.86 -8.32
CA LEU A 227 9.39 -5.85 -8.40
C LEU A 227 10.44 -6.36 -9.39
N ARG A 228 10.52 -5.78 -10.59
CA ARG A 228 11.47 -6.20 -11.64
C ARG A 228 11.49 -7.72 -11.90
N GLY A 229 10.33 -8.30 -12.18
CA GLY A 229 10.20 -9.73 -12.54
C GLY A 229 10.22 -10.70 -11.36
N ASP A 230 10.09 -10.22 -10.11
CA ASP A 230 10.25 -11.06 -8.93
C ASP A 230 9.39 -10.58 -7.76
N VAL A 231 8.77 -11.51 -7.04
CA VAL A 231 7.98 -11.22 -5.83
C VAL A 231 8.86 -10.91 -4.60
N VAL A 232 10.15 -11.28 -4.63
CA VAL A 232 11.07 -10.96 -3.53
C VAL A 232 11.29 -9.46 -3.45
N GLY A 233 11.08 -8.87 -2.27
CA GLY A 233 11.12 -7.42 -2.10
C GLY A 233 9.76 -6.75 -2.21
N VAL A 234 8.71 -7.48 -2.60
CA VAL A 234 7.34 -6.98 -2.52
C VAL A 234 6.83 -7.20 -1.08
N PRO A 235 6.31 -6.16 -0.40
CA PRO A 235 5.63 -6.31 0.88
C PRO A 235 4.47 -7.31 0.81
N ASP A 236 4.30 -8.12 1.85
CA ASP A 236 3.24 -9.12 2.01
C ASP A 236 2.19 -8.76 3.06
N ARG A 237 2.40 -7.64 3.76
CA ARG A 237 1.44 -7.15 4.74
C ARG A 237 0.22 -6.60 4.01
N ILE A 238 -0.97 -6.97 4.45
CA ILE A 238 -2.25 -6.64 3.78
C ILE A 238 -2.37 -5.12 3.57
N ASN A 239 -2.07 -4.33 4.60
CA ASN A 239 -2.12 -2.88 4.51
C ASN A 239 -1.10 -2.31 3.52
N ALA A 240 0.08 -2.93 3.37
CA ALA A 240 1.09 -2.51 2.42
C ALA A 240 0.71 -2.89 0.98
N VAL A 241 0.13 -4.07 0.77
CA VAL A 241 -0.40 -4.49 -0.53
C VAL A 241 -1.51 -3.54 -0.98
N ALA A 242 -2.46 -3.22 -0.09
CA ALA A 242 -3.52 -2.26 -0.37
C ALA A 242 -2.95 -0.87 -0.72
N GLU A 243 -1.94 -0.39 0.02
CA GLU A 243 -1.31 0.90 -0.26
C GLU A 243 -0.62 0.93 -1.63
N ILE A 244 0.08 -0.15 -2.01
CA ILE A 244 0.71 -0.26 -3.35
C ILE A 244 -0.35 -0.15 -4.45
N VAL A 245 -1.46 -0.87 -4.31
CA VAL A 245 -2.54 -0.82 -5.29
C VAL A 245 -3.14 0.57 -5.36
N LEU A 246 -3.50 1.17 -4.23
CA LEU A 246 -4.15 2.49 -4.22
C LEU A 246 -3.22 3.61 -4.75
N LEU A 247 -1.93 3.57 -4.43
CA LEU A 247 -0.94 4.46 -5.04
C LEU A 247 -0.91 4.31 -6.57
N SER A 248 -1.00 3.08 -7.08
CA SER A 248 -0.96 2.87 -8.51
C SER A 248 -2.25 3.32 -9.20
N VAL A 249 -3.40 2.88 -8.71
CA VAL A 249 -4.67 3.01 -9.44
C VAL A 249 -5.37 4.36 -9.21
N LEU A 250 -5.14 4.99 -8.05
CA LEU A 250 -5.69 6.31 -7.74
C LEU A 250 -4.67 7.43 -7.99
N ASP A 251 -3.41 7.25 -7.61
CA ASP A 251 -2.39 8.30 -7.79
C ASP A 251 -1.60 8.16 -9.11
N GLY A 252 -1.78 7.07 -9.86
CA GLY A 252 -1.10 6.86 -11.14
C GLY A 252 0.38 6.48 -11.02
N LEU A 253 0.83 6.04 -9.84
CA LEU A 253 2.23 5.65 -9.64
C LEU A 253 2.53 4.33 -10.35
N ALA A 254 3.71 4.25 -10.98
CA ALA A 254 4.23 2.97 -11.46
C ALA A 254 4.41 2.00 -10.29
N ILE A 255 4.17 0.70 -10.53
CA ILE A 255 4.24 -0.35 -9.51
C ILE A 255 5.59 -0.38 -8.79
N GLU A 256 6.71 -0.18 -9.50
CA GLU A 256 8.06 -0.13 -8.91
C GLU A 256 8.18 1.01 -7.87
N GLU A 257 7.70 2.20 -8.20
CA GLU A 257 7.75 3.37 -7.30
C GLU A 257 6.77 3.21 -6.13
N ALA A 258 5.58 2.65 -6.37
CA ALA A 258 4.62 2.34 -5.32
C ALA A 258 5.19 1.32 -4.34
N ILE A 259 5.82 0.24 -4.82
CA ILE A 259 6.51 -0.74 -3.99
C ILE A 259 7.60 -0.06 -3.17
N LYS A 260 8.49 0.71 -3.80
CA LYS A 260 9.59 1.41 -3.10
C LYS A 260 9.08 2.32 -1.99
N LYS A 261 8.00 3.07 -2.21
CA LYS A 261 7.41 3.98 -1.22
C LYS A 261 6.88 3.24 0.03
N VAL A 262 6.33 2.04 -0.16
CA VAL A 262 5.69 1.24 0.91
C VAL A 262 6.65 0.21 1.53
N GLN A 263 7.69 -0.17 0.79
CA GLN A 263 8.65 -1.20 1.17
C GLN A 263 9.37 -0.83 2.46
N SER A 264 9.35 -1.72 3.46
CA SER A 264 10.15 -1.53 4.66
C SER A 264 11.64 -1.81 4.38
N PRO A 265 12.58 -1.19 5.12
CA PRO A 265 14.00 -1.48 4.97
C PRO A 265 14.34 -2.97 5.06
N LEU A 266 13.63 -3.72 5.93
CA LEU A 266 13.82 -5.17 6.06
C LEU A 266 13.49 -5.92 4.75
N VAL A 267 12.34 -5.62 4.15
CA VAL A 267 11.90 -6.24 2.90
C VAL A 267 12.82 -5.85 1.74
N ALA A 268 13.24 -4.58 1.69
CA ALA A 268 14.20 -4.08 0.72
C ALA A 268 15.54 -4.82 0.82
N ARG A 269 16.05 -5.05 2.04
CA ARG A 269 17.27 -5.82 2.28
C ARG A 269 17.15 -7.28 1.82
N TRP A 270 15.98 -7.91 1.89
CA TRP A 270 15.80 -9.27 1.34
C TRP A 270 16.00 -9.30 -0.17
N ARG A 271 15.48 -8.30 -0.89
CA ARG A 271 15.74 -8.19 -2.32
C ARG A 271 17.20 -7.87 -2.59
N LEU A 272 17.81 -6.96 -1.82
CA LEU A 272 19.22 -6.63 -1.97
C LEU A 272 20.13 -7.86 -1.79
N LYS A 273 19.84 -8.73 -0.82
CA LYS A 273 20.54 -10.03 -0.63
C LYS A 273 20.50 -10.93 -1.86
N LYS A 274 19.39 -10.91 -2.60
CA LYS A 274 19.21 -11.70 -3.82
C LYS A 274 19.93 -11.08 -5.02
N GLU A 275 20.04 -9.75 -5.08
CA GLU A 275 20.65 -9.06 -6.20
C GLU A 275 22.18 -8.91 -6.10
N LEU A 276 22.73 -8.69 -4.90
CA LEU A 276 24.17 -8.49 -4.70
C LEU A 276 25.05 -9.62 -5.27
N PRO A 277 24.72 -10.92 -5.07
CA PRO A 277 25.53 -12.01 -5.63
C PRO A 277 25.66 -11.97 -7.16
N LYS A 278 24.69 -11.40 -7.87
CA LYS A 278 24.68 -11.29 -9.34
C LYS A 278 25.71 -10.29 -9.86
N ILE A 279 26.10 -9.33 -9.03
CA ILE A 279 27.05 -8.26 -9.41
C ILE A 279 28.40 -8.38 -8.71
N SER A 280 28.47 -9.16 -7.63
CA SER A 280 29.71 -9.39 -6.90
C SER A 280 30.77 -10.05 -7.78
N LYS A 281 32.03 -9.63 -7.61
CA LYS A 281 33.20 -10.17 -8.31
C LYS A 281 34.00 -11.03 -7.34
N ARG A 282 34.52 -12.16 -7.84
CA ARG A 282 35.34 -13.09 -7.07
C ARG A 282 36.81 -12.88 -7.38
N VAL A 283 37.65 -12.89 -6.34
CA VAL A 283 39.11 -12.84 -6.44
C VAL A 283 39.69 -14.04 -5.74
N ASP A 284 40.54 -14.79 -6.45
CA ASP A 284 41.27 -15.92 -5.92
C ASP A 284 42.76 -15.55 -5.82
N GLY A 285 43.28 -15.53 -4.59
CA GLY A 285 44.70 -15.36 -4.26
C GLY A 285 45.01 -16.12 -2.98
N ARG A 286 45.83 -15.56 -2.07
CA ARG A 286 46.11 -16.19 -0.75
C ARG A 286 44.84 -16.47 0.07
N LYS A 287 43.83 -15.61 -0.06
CA LYS A 287 42.48 -15.82 0.48
C LYS A 287 41.48 -15.55 -0.63
N VAL A 288 40.44 -16.37 -0.71
CA VAL A 288 39.32 -16.16 -1.63
C VAL A 288 38.38 -15.15 -1.00
N PHE A 289 37.99 -14.12 -1.77
CA PHE A 289 36.98 -13.17 -1.34
C PHE A 289 36.11 -12.72 -2.50
N ARG A 290 34.94 -12.17 -2.15
CA ARG A 290 34.06 -11.47 -3.08
C ARG A 290 34.01 -10.00 -2.75
N PHE A 291 33.83 -9.16 -3.76
CA PHE A 291 33.69 -7.73 -3.57
C PHE A 291 32.63 -7.11 -4.48
N VAL A 292 32.16 -5.93 -4.06
CA VAL A 292 31.35 -5.00 -4.84
C VAL A 292 31.95 -3.60 -4.75
N LYS A 293 31.65 -2.73 -5.72
CA LYS A 293 32.10 -1.32 -5.71
C LYS A 293 31.21 -0.49 -4.79
N LYS A 294 31.74 0.59 -4.22
CA LYS A 294 30.90 1.61 -3.55
C LYS A 294 29.87 2.20 -4.51
N SER A 295 30.25 2.47 -5.76
CA SER A 295 29.33 2.98 -6.79
C SER A 295 28.22 2.02 -7.17
N ASP A 296 28.37 0.70 -6.96
CA ASP A 296 27.31 -0.28 -7.24
C ASP A 296 26.05 -0.02 -6.41
N PHE A 297 26.15 0.70 -5.28
CA PHE A 297 24.98 1.10 -4.49
C PHE A 297 23.96 1.89 -5.32
N LYS A 298 24.41 2.74 -6.25
CA LYS A 298 23.52 3.53 -7.12
C LYS A 298 22.59 2.67 -7.98
N ARG A 299 22.96 1.40 -8.22
CA ARG A 299 22.15 0.45 -9.02
C ARG A 299 20.91 -0.06 -8.27
N PHE A 300 20.77 0.28 -7.00
CA PHE A 300 19.69 -0.14 -6.10
C PHE A 300 18.84 1.05 -5.64
N ASP A 301 18.85 2.16 -6.38
CA ASP A 301 18.02 3.34 -6.13
C ASP A 301 16.52 3.04 -6.17
N TRP A 302 16.10 2.00 -6.89
CA TRP A 302 14.74 1.47 -6.95
C TRP A 302 14.33 0.67 -5.70
N LEU A 303 15.25 0.40 -4.76
CA LEU A 303 14.94 -0.21 -3.46
C LEU A 303 14.90 0.86 -2.37
N ASN A 304 14.03 0.65 -1.36
CA ASN A 304 14.04 1.48 -0.16
C ASN A 304 15.16 1.05 0.81
N VAL A 305 16.40 1.27 0.39
CA VAL A 305 17.61 0.95 1.17
C VAL A 305 18.50 2.18 1.30
N THR A 306 19.13 2.33 2.47
CA THR A 306 20.21 3.29 2.67
C THR A 306 21.56 2.67 2.34
N PHE A 307 22.61 3.50 2.23
CA PHE A 307 23.97 2.98 2.08
C PHE A 307 24.38 2.12 3.28
N LYS A 308 23.88 2.43 4.48
CA LYS A 308 24.11 1.60 5.68
C LYS A 308 23.53 0.20 5.52
N ASP A 309 22.31 0.09 4.99
CA ASP A 309 21.69 -1.22 4.69
C ASP A 309 22.51 -2.01 3.66
N PHE A 310 23.04 -1.33 2.64
CA PHE A 310 23.92 -1.95 1.65
C PHE A 310 25.19 -2.54 2.27
N LEU A 311 25.87 -1.78 3.13
CA LEU A 311 27.03 -2.27 3.86
C LEU A 311 26.68 -3.45 4.78
N GLU A 312 25.55 -3.38 5.48
CA GLU A 312 25.09 -4.45 6.36
C GLU A 312 24.84 -5.75 5.59
N VAL A 313 24.18 -5.68 4.44
CA VAL A 313 23.92 -6.85 3.61
C VAL A 313 25.22 -7.41 3.02
N CYS A 314 26.13 -6.56 2.55
CA CYS A 314 27.45 -7.02 2.08
C CYS A 314 28.20 -7.78 3.18
N ARG A 315 28.19 -7.26 4.42
CA ARG A 315 28.78 -7.95 5.58
C ARG A 315 28.12 -9.31 5.85
N GLN A 316 26.80 -9.41 5.74
CA GLN A 316 26.08 -10.68 5.94
C GLN A 316 26.36 -11.72 4.86
N LEU A 317 26.81 -11.28 3.68
CA LEU A 317 27.19 -12.14 2.54
C LEU A 317 28.70 -12.36 2.46
N ASP A 318 29.49 -11.85 3.42
CA ASP A 318 30.95 -11.86 3.41
C ASP A 318 31.58 -11.19 2.17
N PHE A 319 30.95 -10.11 1.69
CA PHE A 319 31.44 -9.31 0.57
C PHE A 319 32.20 -8.07 1.07
N LEU A 320 33.37 -7.82 0.49
CA LEU A 320 34.10 -6.58 0.69
C LEU A 320 33.49 -5.45 -0.15
N VAL A 321 33.42 -4.25 0.42
CA VAL A 321 32.98 -3.05 -0.31
C VAL A 321 34.20 -2.18 -0.58
N LEU A 322 34.61 -2.10 -1.83
CA LEU A 322 35.85 -1.43 -2.24
C LEU A 322 35.57 -0.06 -2.87
N SER A 323 36.52 0.86 -2.76
CA SER A 323 36.48 2.09 -3.55
C SER A 323 36.64 1.76 -5.03
N ASP A 324 36.05 2.58 -5.90
CA ASP A 324 36.12 2.42 -7.35
C ASP A 324 37.56 2.33 -7.86
N ASN A 325 38.49 3.13 -7.31
CA ASN A 325 39.91 3.09 -7.66
C ASN A 325 40.53 1.73 -7.33
N LEU A 326 40.29 1.20 -6.13
CA LEU A 326 40.85 -0.09 -5.71
C LEU A 326 40.23 -1.25 -6.51
N SER A 327 38.93 -1.17 -6.80
CA SER A 327 38.27 -2.12 -7.69
C SER A 327 38.86 -2.09 -9.10
N ALA A 328 39.19 -0.90 -9.63
CA ALA A 328 39.81 -0.77 -10.94
C ALA A 328 41.21 -1.41 -10.99
N GLU A 329 42.01 -1.31 -9.92
CA GLU A 329 43.29 -2.01 -9.84
C GLU A 329 43.12 -3.54 -9.84
N ILE A 330 42.15 -4.07 -9.10
CA ILE A 330 41.85 -5.52 -9.11
C ILE A 330 41.35 -5.98 -10.49
N GLU A 331 40.61 -5.12 -11.19
CA GLU A 331 40.07 -5.42 -12.52
C GLU A 331 41.15 -5.45 -13.62
N LYS A 332 42.39 -5.03 -13.32
CA LYS A 332 43.56 -5.18 -14.22
C LYS A 332 44.23 -6.56 -14.10
N LEU A 333 43.85 -7.38 -13.11
CA LEU A 333 44.40 -8.72 -12.91
C LEU A 333 43.92 -9.71 -13.99
N ASP A 334 44.63 -10.83 -14.12
CA ASP A 334 44.22 -11.96 -14.97
C ASP A 334 42.79 -12.40 -14.63
N PHE A 335 41.90 -12.45 -15.63
CA PHE A 335 40.53 -12.91 -15.47
C PHE A 335 40.32 -14.30 -16.09
N ASP A 336 39.78 -15.23 -15.30
CA ASP A 336 39.36 -16.56 -15.72
C ASP A 336 37.89 -16.51 -16.15
N PRO A 337 37.57 -16.51 -17.47
CA PRO A 337 36.21 -16.35 -17.95
C PRO A 337 35.32 -17.55 -17.66
N VAL A 338 35.91 -18.75 -17.54
CA VAL A 338 35.18 -19.99 -17.26
C VAL A 338 34.69 -19.99 -15.82
N LYS A 339 35.56 -19.61 -14.88
CA LYS A 339 35.22 -19.57 -13.44
C LYS A 339 34.72 -18.20 -12.95
N LYS A 340 34.66 -17.20 -13.84
CA LYS A 340 34.23 -15.82 -13.58
C LYS A 340 34.93 -15.20 -12.36
N ARG A 341 36.26 -15.26 -12.33
CA ARG A 341 37.10 -14.80 -11.19
C ARG A 341 38.36 -14.09 -11.66
N TYR A 342 38.84 -13.16 -10.86
CA TYR A 342 40.17 -12.55 -11.02
C TYR A 342 41.20 -13.37 -10.24
N ILE A 343 42.42 -13.49 -10.78
CA ILE A 343 43.51 -14.25 -10.19
C ILE A 343 44.56 -13.26 -9.68
N PHE A 344 44.78 -13.26 -8.37
CA PHE A 344 45.84 -12.49 -7.72
C PHE A 344 46.99 -13.46 -7.41
N ARG A 345 48.03 -13.43 -8.23
CA ARG A 345 49.20 -14.32 -8.10
C ARG A 345 50.12 -13.89 -6.97
#